data_AF-A0A9D6MEB2-F1
#
_entry.id   AF-A0A9D6MEB2-F1
#
_cell.length_a   1.000
_cell.length_b   1.000
_cell.length_c   1.000
_cell.angle_alpha   90.00
_cell.angle_beta   90.00
_cell.angle_gamma   90.00
#
_symmetry.space_group_name_H-M   'P 1'
#
loop_
_entity.id
_entity.type
_entity.pdbx_description
1 polymer ?
#
loop_
_entity_poly.entity_id
_entity_poly.type
_entity_poly.pdbx_seq_one_letter_code
_entity_poly.pdbx_strand_id
1 'polypeptide(L)'
;MLSVVLPPDQNFDVQAFMTSPAQQRGLELFFGRAKCGECHNGPVLAGGSFNTGIVNLPVNTTPPSACDPPCPAIGPLEAGGQREFNVPPLFGLKNTTPFFHDNSVATLHDAVAFYTSAQFNASPGATFVGGIELSPAEINDITAFLEALTTCGNGVVDHGEQCDDGNAASGDGCRPNCTIEVCGDGVVDPQEACDDGNASDSSGCEGSCLSLRPNR
;
A
#
# COMPACT_ATOMS: atom_id res chain seq x y z
N MET A 1 -17.18 16.39 -6.40
CA MET A 1 -15.78 16.04 -6.10
C MET A 1 -15.82 14.90 -5.10
N LEU A 2 -15.17 13.79 -5.39
CA LEU A 2 -15.12 12.63 -4.51
C LEU A 2 -14.08 12.93 -3.42
N SER A 3 -14.50 13.64 -2.37
CA SER A 3 -13.63 13.95 -1.23
C SER A 3 -13.74 12.81 -0.21
N VAL A 4 -12.65 12.07 -0.02
CA VAL A 4 -12.52 11.06 1.04
C VAL A 4 -11.89 11.75 2.25
N VAL A 5 -12.60 11.77 3.38
CA VAL A 5 -12.12 12.46 4.60
C VAL A 5 -11.24 11.50 5.40
N LEU A 6 -9.98 11.86 5.64
CA LEU A 6 -9.02 11.09 6.46
C LEU A 6 -8.73 11.82 7.80
N PRO A 7 -8.83 11.16 8.97
CA PRO A 7 -8.40 11.73 10.25
C PRO A 7 -6.86 11.86 10.33
N PRO A 8 -6.32 12.88 11.02
CA PRO A 8 -6.98 14.04 11.61
C PRO A 8 -6.79 15.28 10.72
N ASP A 9 -7.89 15.78 10.16
CA ASP A 9 -8.03 17.15 9.65
C ASP A 9 -7.29 17.58 8.37
N GLN A 10 -7.02 16.68 7.43
CA GLN A 10 -6.79 17.09 6.04
C GLN A 10 -7.73 16.37 5.08
N ASN A 11 -8.35 17.15 4.20
CA ASN A 11 -9.16 16.67 3.11
C ASN A 11 -8.23 15.91 2.17
N PHE A 12 -8.11 14.59 2.35
CA PHE A 12 -7.21 13.77 1.54
C PHE A 12 -7.79 13.67 0.13
N ASP A 13 -7.26 14.51 -0.74
CA ASP A 13 -7.65 14.49 -2.14
C ASP A 13 -6.91 13.34 -2.83
N VAL A 14 -7.53 12.16 -2.80
CA VAL A 14 -7.06 10.99 -3.55
C VAL A 14 -6.80 11.36 -5.02
N GLN A 15 -7.54 12.32 -5.59
CA GLN A 15 -7.36 12.75 -6.97
C GLN A 15 -6.06 13.53 -7.19
N ALA A 16 -5.55 14.22 -6.18
CA ALA A 16 -4.32 15.03 -6.27
C ALA A 16 -3.10 14.19 -6.66
N PHE A 17 -3.12 12.89 -6.32
CA PHE A 17 -2.03 11.96 -6.59
C PHE A 17 -2.25 11.09 -7.84
N MET A 18 -3.40 11.24 -8.52
CA MET A 18 -3.71 10.52 -9.76
C MET A 18 -3.14 11.27 -10.98
N THR A 19 -1.85 11.07 -11.22
CA THR A 19 -1.08 11.79 -12.23
C THR A 19 -1.22 11.22 -13.65
N SER A 20 -1.65 9.96 -13.79
CA SER A 20 -1.85 9.30 -15.08
C SER A 20 -3.34 9.10 -15.45
N PRO A 21 -3.68 9.04 -16.75
CA PRO A 21 -5.04 8.71 -17.18
C PRO A 21 -5.52 7.34 -16.70
N ALA A 22 -4.60 6.35 -16.54
CA ALA A 22 -4.96 5.01 -16.07
C ALA A 22 -5.40 5.03 -14.60
N GLN A 23 -4.64 5.72 -13.75
CA GLN A 23 -4.98 5.96 -12.34
C GLN A 23 -6.36 6.63 -12.18
N GLN A 24 -6.64 7.67 -12.99
CA GLN A 24 -7.92 8.37 -12.94
C GLN A 24 -9.10 7.46 -13.34
N ARG A 25 -8.95 6.67 -14.41
CA ARG A 25 -9.97 5.67 -14.79
C ARG A 25 -10.13 4.59 -13.71
N GLY A 26 -9.02 4.16 -13.11
CA GLY A 26 -9.02 3.20 -12.01
C GLY A 26 -9.81 3.69 -10.81
N LEU A 27 -9.58 4.95 -10.40
CA LEU A 27 -10.34 5.61 -9.33
C LEU A 27 -11.84 5.64 -9.64
N GLU A 28 -12.23 6.03 -10.86
CA GLU A 28 -13.64 6.07 -11.28
C GLU A 28 -14.27 4.67 -11.26
N LEU A 29 -13.55 3.65 -11.75
CA LEU A 29 -14.00 2.27 -11.73
C LEU A 29 -14.19 1.79 -10.28
N PHE A 30 -13.20 2.04 -9.42
CA PHE A 30 -13.13 1.58 -8.04
C PHE A 30 -14.35 2.01 -7.21
N PHE A 31 -14.70 3.30 -7.28
CA PHE A 31 -15.88 3.87 -6.58
C PHE A 31 -17.16 3.83 -7.41
N GLY A 32 -17.07 3.36 -8.66
CA GLY A 32 -18.20 3.24 -9.57
C GLY A 32 -18.55 1.78 -9.82
N ARG A 33 -18.48 1.36 -11.08
CA ARG A 33 -19.03 0.07 -11.53
C ARG A 33 -18.30 -1.16 -10.96
N ALA A 34 -17.06 -1.01 -10.50
CA ALA A 34 -16.31 -2.11 -9.88
C ALA A 34 -16.70 -2.33 -8.41
N LYS A 35 -17.38 -1.37 -7.78
CA LYS A 35 -17.96 -1.46 -6.42
C LYS A 35 -16.94 -1.80 -5.33
N CYS A 36 -15.65 -1.64 -5.59
CA CYS A 36 -14.59 -1.89 -4.61
C CYS A 36 -14.77 -0.98 -3.38
N GLY A 37 -15.19 0.27 -3.64
CA GLY A 37 -15.52 1.25 -2.61
C GLY A 37 -16.72 0.92 -1.72
N GLU A 38 -17.49 -0.13 -1.99
CA GLU A 38 -18.55 -0.58 -1.07
C GLU A 38 -17.97 -1.24 0.18
N CYS A 39 -16.82 -1.92 0.05
CA CYS A 39 -16.08 -2.52 1.17
C CYS A 39 -14.88 -1.68 1.59
N HIS A 40 -14.13 -1.17 0.60
CA HIS A 40 -12.96 -0.33 0.80
C HIS A 40 -13.34 1.14 0.86
N ASN A 41 -14.01 1.51 1.94
CA ASN A 41 -14.58 2.84 2.14
C ASN A 41 -13.91 3.61 3.28
N GLY A 42 -14.36 4.85 3.40
CA GLY A 42 -13.94 5.74 4.47
C GLY A 42 -12.49 6.20 4.31
N PRO A 43 -11.96 6.82 5.37
CA PRO A 43 -10.64 7.41 5.42
C PRO A 43 -9.53 6.62 4.72
N VAL A 44 -9.18 5.46 5.28
CA VAL A 44 -8.01 4.67 4.88
C VAL A 44 -8.38 3.55 3.90
N LEU A 45 -9.56 3.64 3.29
CA LEU A 45 -10.16 2.59 2.45
C LEU A 45 -10.20 1.21 3.13
N ALA A 46 -10.49 1.23 4.43
CA ALA A 46 -10.67 0.06 5.27
C ALA A 46 -12.05 0.14 5.95
N GLY A 47 -12.88 -0.89 5.78
CA GLY A 47 -14.22 -0.88 6.35
C GLY A 47 -14.84 -2.27 6.45
N GLY A 48 -15.36 -2.59 7.64
CA GLY A 48 -16.13 -3.81 7.87
C GLY A 48 -15.33 -5.12 7.79
N SER A 49 -16.08 -6.21 7.68
CA SER A 49 -15.55 -7.57 7.58
C SER A 49 -16.37 -8.31 6.53
N PHE A 50 -15.71 -9.05 5.64
CA PHE A 50 -16.38 -9.78 4.57
C PHE A 50 -15.71 -11.14 4.32
N ASN A 51 -16.50 -12.08 3.80
CA ASN A 51 -15.97 -13.31 3.21
C ASN A 51 -15.93 -13.16 1.68
N THR A 52 -14.74 -13.14 1.10
CA THR A 52 -14.52 -13.01 -0.35
C THR A 52 -14.31 -14.35 -1.05
N GLY A 53 -14.43 -15.48 -0.34
CA GLY A 53 -14.24 -16.82 -0.89
C GLY A 53 -12.80 -17.29 -1.01
N ILE A 54 -11.82 -16.54 -0.50
CA ILE A 54 -10.42 -17.00 -0.39
C ILE A 54 -10.32 -18.05 0.72
N VAL A 55 -9.85 -19.27 0.37
CA VAL A 55 -9.89 -20.46 1.24
C VAL A 55 -8.68 -21.40 1.03
N ASN A 56 -7.62 -20.96 0.35
CA ASN A 56 -6.59 -21.87 -0.16
C ASN A 56 -5.62 -22.36 0.91
N LEU A 57 -5.31 -21.54 1.93
CA LEU A 57 -4.54 -21.97 3.10
C LEU A 57 -5.35 -21.88 4.40
N PRO A 58 -5.10 -22.79 5.35
CA PRO A 58 -5.61 -22.64 6.70
C PRO A 58 -4.96 -21.43 7.38
N VAL A 59 -5.79 -20.51 7.86
CA VAL A 59 -5.36 -19.27 8.53
C VAL A 59 -4.74 -19.47 9.91
N ASN A 60 -4.86 -20.67 10.49
CA ASN A 60 -4.26 -21.01 11.78
C ASN A 60 -3.20 -22.09 11.63
N THR A 61 -1.95 -21.71 11.86
CA THR A 61 -0.83 -22.64 12.07
C THR A 61 -0.59 -22.86 13.56
N THR A 62 -0.05 -24.02 13.92
CA THR A 62 0.46 -24.25 15.26
C THR A 62 1.50 -23.16 15.58
N PRO A 63 1.44 -22.51 16.75
CA PRO A 63 2.44 -21.51 17.12
C PRO A 63 3.85 -22.09 16.99
N PRO A 64 4.85 -21.34 16.47
CA PRO A 64 6.22 -21.84 16.32
C PRO A 64 6.84 -22.37 17.62
N SER A 65 6.35 -21.92 18.78
CA SER A 65 6.77 -22.42 20.10
C SER A 65 6.26 -23.83 20.44
N ALA A 66 5.41 -24.42 19.61
CA ALA A 66 4.72 -25.69 19.86
C ALA A 66 4.93 -26.76 18.76
N CYS A 67 5.87 -26.53 17.82
CA CYS A 67 6.19 -27.42 16.69
C CYS A 67 7.59 -27.15 16.13
N ASP A 68 8.22 -28.16 15.54
CA ASP A 68 9.40 -27.97 14.69
C ASP A 68 8.94 -27.45 13.30
N PRO A 69 9.45 -26.30 12.81
CA PRO A 69 9.02 -25.74 11.53
C PRO A 69 9.29 -26.67 10.33
N PRO A 70 8.39 -26.73 9.33
CA PRO A 70 7.15 -25.95 9.21
C PRO A 70 6.03 -26.49 10.10
N CYS A 71 5.41 -25.58 10.85
CA CYS A 71 4.36 -25.93 11.78
C CYS A 71 3.07 -26.39 11.08
N PRO A 72 2.43 -27.47 11.56
CA PRO A 72 1.20 -27.96 10.95
C PRO A 72 0.06 -26.96 11.17
N ALA A 73 -0.82 -26.86 10.19
CA ALA A 73 -2.08 -26.16 10.33
C ALA A 73 -2.98 -26.84 11.37
N ILE A 74 -3.58 -26.05 12.26
CA ILE A 74 -4.47 -26.53 13.33
C ILE A 74 -5.93 -26.15 13.11
N GLY A 75 -6.20 -25.32 12.11
CA GLY A 75 -7.55 -25.05 11.63
C GLY A 75 -7.95 -26.05 10.54
N PRO A 76 -9.26 -26.34 10.37
CA PRO A 76 -9.69 -26.90 9.10
C PRO A 76 -9.24 -25.96 7.97
N LEU A 77 -9.03 -26.48 6.75
CA LEU A 77 -9.19 -25.65 5.54
C LEU A 77 -10.50 -24.87 5.70
N GLU A 78 -10.67 -23.69 5.11
CA GLU A 78 -11.89 -22.86 5.21
C GLU A 78 -13.13 -23.55 4.54
N ALA A 79 -13.40 -24.80 4.91
CA ALA A 79 -14.48 -25.67 4.50
C ALA A 79 -15.75 -25.20 5.19
N GLY A 80 -16.31 -24.13 4.64
CA GLY A 80 -17.55 -23.52 5.09
C GLY A 80 -17.78 -22.15 4.48
N GLY A 81 -16.73 -21.41 4.10
CA GLY A 81 -16.86 -20.11 3.42
C GLY A 81 -17.67 -19.06 4.20
N GLN A 82 -17.71 -19.16 5.53
CA GLN A 82 -18.53 -18.29 6.40
C GLN A 82 -17.68 -17.31 7.21
N ARG A 83 -16.36 -17.50 7.30
CA ARG A 83 -15.49 -16.63 8.10
C ARG A 83 -15.29 -15.30 7.38
N GLU A 84 -15.53 -14.21 8.09
CA GLU A 84 -15.24 -12.87 7.60
C GLU A 84 -13.87 -12.42 8.07
N PHE A 85 -13.19 -11.66 7.22
CA PHE A 85 -11.92 -11.01 7.55
C PHE A 85 -12.09 -9.50 7.43
N ASN A 86 -11.39 -8.77 8.29
CA ASN A 86 -11.36 -7.33 8.23
C ASN A 86 -10.82 -6.88 6.88
N VAL A 87 -11.49 -5.90 6.28
CA VAL A 87 -11.00 -5.27 5.06
C VAL A 87 -9.75 -4.47 5.42
N PRO A 88 -8.57 -4.81 4.87
CA PRO A 88 -7.34 -4.09 5.19
C PRO A 88 -7.36 -2.69 4.57
N PRO A 89 -6.61 -1.73 5.13
CA PRO A 89 -6.35 -0.47 4.46
C PRO A 89 -5.63 -0.71 3.13
N LEU A 90 -5.90 0.14 2.14
CA LEU A 90 -5.30 0.05 0.81
C LEU A 90 -4.07 0.95 0.63
N PHE A 91 -3.83 1.87 1.56
CA PHE A 91 -2.56 2.58 1.68
C PHE A 91 -1.47 1.61 2.13
N GLY A 92 -0.26 1.72 1.56
CA GLY A 92 0.86 0.81 1.79
C GLY A 92 0.75 -0.60 1.20
N LEU A 93 -0.31 -0.91 0.45
CA LEU A 93 -0.63 -2.26 -0.04
C LEU A 93 0.48 -2.92 -0.87
N LYS A 94 1.24 -2.17 -1.69
CA LYS A 94 2.31 -2.75 -2.51
C LYS A 94 3.43 -3.37 -1.66
N ASN A 95 3.58 -2.94 -0.42
CA ASN A 95 4.64 -3.38 0.50
C ASN A 95 4.22 -4.61 1.32
N THR A 96 3.01 -5.15 1.13
CA THR A 96 2.46 -6.25 1.94
C THR A 96 2.31 -7.57 1.17
N THR A 97 3.06 -7.76 0.08
CA THR A 97 2.99 -9.02 -0.68
C THR A 97 3.55 -10.20 0.13
N PRO A 98 3.03 -11.44 -0.06
CA PRO A 98 1.89 -11.83 -0.89
C PRO A 98 0.51 -11.40 -0.33
N PHE A 99 -0.48 -11.30 -1.20
CA PHE A 99 -1.83 -10.82 -0.91
C PHE A 99 -2.78 -11.90 -0.37
N PHE A 100 -3.89 -11.39 0.21
CA PHE A 100 -4.91 -12.12 0.96
C PHE A 100 -4.40 -12.73 2.27
N HIS A 101 -5.34 -13.13 3.12
CA HIS A 101 -5.03 -13.71 4.44
C HIS A 101 -4.32 -15.07 4.35
N ASP A 102 -4.34 -15.71 3.17
CA ASP A 102 -3.74 -17.00 2.90
C ASP A 102 -2.48 -16.90 2.02
N ASN A 103 -1.97 -15.69 1.77
CA ASN A 103 -0.79 -15.45 0.93
C ASN A 103 -0.86 -16.12 -0.47
N SER A 104 -2.06 -16.41 -0.97
CA SER A 104 -2.25 -17.21 -2.18
C SER A 104 -1.91 -16.47 -3.47
N VAL A 105 -1.77 -15.14 -3.42
CA VAL A 105 -1.58 -14.30 -4.59
C VAL A 105 -0.34 -13.43 -4.47
N ALA A 106 0.56 -13.50 -5.45
CA ALA A 106 1.85 -12.82 -5.38
C ALA A 106 1.81 -11.35 -5.80
N THR A 107 0.88 -10.96 -6.69
CA THR A 107 0.87 -9.62 -7.30
C THR A 107 -0.43 -8.88 -7.05
N LEU A 108 -0.36 -7.54 -7.05
CA LEU A 108 -1.52 -6.70 -6.83
C LEU A 108 -2.53 -6.85 -7.99
N HIS A 109 -2.01 -6.99 -9.21
CA HIS A 109 -2.81 -7.23 -10.41
C HIS A 109 -3.65 -8.52 -10.28
N ASP A 110 -3.01 -9.62 -9.87
CA ASP A 110 -3.70 -10.89 -9.66
C ASP A 110 -4.73 -10.80 -8.51
N ALA A 111 -4.44 -10.00 -7.49
CA ALA A 111 -5.36 -9.77 -6.38
C ALA A 111 -6.62 -9.00 -6.84
N VAL A 112 -6.47 -8.02 -7.74
CA VAL A 112 -7.61 -7.34 -8.38
C VAL A 112 -8.36 -8.30 -9.30
N ALA A 113 -7.65 -9.09 -10.09
CA ALA A 113 -8.25 -10.06 -11.01
C ALA A 113 -9.06 -11.15 -10.31
N PHE A 114 -8.71 -11.52 -9.07
CA PHE A 114 -9.49 -12.46 -8.27
C PHE A 114 -10.96 -12.05 -8.12
N TYR A 115 -11.26 -10.76 -8.01
CA TYR A 115 -12.62 -10.27 -7.78
C TYR A 115 -13.55 -10.43 -8.99
N THR A 116 -13.03 -10.78 -10.17
CA THR A 116 -13.87 -11.17 -11.31
C THR A 116 -14.02 -12.70 -11.45
N SER A 117 -13.42 -13.49 -10.55
CA SER A 117 -13.43 -14.95 -10.63
C SER A 117 -14.79 -15.57 -10.25
N ALA A 118 -15.03 -16.79 -10.72
CA ALA A 118 -16.19 -17.58 -10.29
C ALA A 118 -16.18 -17.86 -8.77
N GLN A 119 -14.99 -17.94 -8.17
CA GLN A 119 -14.82 -18.16 -6.73
C GLN A 119 -15.33 -16.96 -5.93
N PHE A 120 -14.88 -15.74 -6.27
CA PHE A 120 -15.42 -14.53 -5.64
C PHE A 120 -16.92 -14.40 -5.91
N ASN A 121 -17.36 -14.57 -7.15
CA ASN A 121 -18.78 -14.41 -7.52
C ASN A 121 -19.73 -15.43 -6.87
N ALA A 122 -19.21 -16.52 -6.28
CA ALA A 122 -19.96 -17.47 -5.46
C ALA A 122 -19.87 -17.20 -3.94
N SER A 123 -19.17 -16.14 -3.52
CA SER A 123 -18.93 -15.81 -2.10
C SER A 123 -20.02 -14.92 -1.49
N PRO A 124 -20.13 -14.87 -0.14
CA PRO A 124 -20.99 -13.90 0.54
C PRO A 124 -20.67 -12.44 0.17
N GLY A 125 -19.39 -12.10 -0.01
CA GLY A 125 -18.95 -10.76 -0.42
C GLY A 125 -19.49 -10.36 -1.79
N ALA A 126 -19.50 -11.28 -2.77
CA ALA A 126 -20.14 -11.01 -4.05
C ALA A 126 -21.66 -10.85 -3.94
N THR A 127 -22.31 -11.53 -3.01
CA THR A 127 -23.76 -11.33 -2.76
C THR A 127 -24.04 -9.92 -2.27
N PHE A 128 -23.16 -9.34 -1.45
CA PHE A 128 -23.27 -7.97 -0.95
C PHE A 128 -23.18 -6.93 -2.09
N VAL A 129 -22.22 -7.09 -3.01
CA VAL A 129 -22.04 -6.14 -4.13
C VAL A 129 -22.81 -6.52 -5.41
N GLY A 130 -23.48 -7.68 -5.45
CA GLY A 130 -24.17 -8.19 -6.64
C GLY A 130 -23.23 -8.68 -7.75
N GLY A 131 -22.07 -9.20 -7.38
CA GLY A 131 -21.03 -9.67 -8.29
C GLY A 131 -20.19 -8.54 -8.91
N ILE A 132 -19.00 -8.90 -9.36
CA ILE A 132 -18.07 -8.01 -10.06
C ILE A 132 -17.59 -8.73 -11.33
N GLU A 133 -17.63 -8.01 -12.45
CA GLU A 133 -17.10 -8.45 -13.74
C GLU A 133 -16.34 -7.30 -14.41
N LEU A 134 -15.04 -7.52 -14.63
CA LEU A 134 -14.10 -6.52 -15.12
C LEU A 134 -13.36 -7.05 -16.35
N SER A 135 -13.13 -6.17 -17.32
CA SER A 135 -12.25 -6.48 -18.44
C SER A 135 -10.77 -6.41 -18.01
N PRO A 136 -9.84 -7.02 -18.77
CA PRO A 136 -8.40 -6.90 -18.50
C PRO A 136 -7.90 -5.46 -18.44
N ALA A 137 -8.46 -4.57 -19.27
CA ALA A 137 -8.10 -3.15 -19.26
C ALA A 137 -8.51 -2.46 -17.95
N GLU A 138 -9.65 -2.82 -17.39
CA GLU A 138 -10.16 -2.23 -16.15
C GLU A 138 -9.43 -2.76 -14.92
N ILE A 139 -9.03 -4.04 -14.95
CA ILE A 139 -8.11 -4.60 -13.95
C ILE A 139 -6.80 -3.80 -13.95
N ASN A 140 -6.25 -3.49 -15.13
CA ASN A 140 -5.03 -2.67 -15.23
C ASN A 140 -5.24 -1.26 -14.67
N ASP A 141 -6.35 -0.61 -15.02
CA ASP A 141 -6.64 0.75 -14.54
C ASP A 141 -6.83 0.78 -13.01
N ILE A 142 -7.58 -0.17 -12.43
CA ILE A 142 -7.73 -0.29 -10.97
C ILE A 142 -6.38 -0.60 -10.30
N THR A 143 -5.58 -1.49 -10.89
CA THR A 143 -4.23 -1.79 -10.37
C THR A 143 -3.37 -0.52 -10.34
N ALA A 144 -3.37 0.28 -11.42
CA ALA A 144 -2.64 1.54 -11.49
C ALA A 144 -3.12 2.55 -10.43
N PHE A 145 -4.43 2.60 -10.17
CA PHE A 145 -4.99 3.39 -9.06
C PHE A 145 -4.44 2.94 -7.70
N LEU A 146 -4.48 1.64 -7.41
CA LEU A 146 -4.01 1.09 -6.14
C LEU A 146 -2.50 1.27 -5.95
N GLU A 147 -1.69 1.18 -7.01
CA GLU A 147 -0.25 1.46 -6.96
C GLU A 147 0.03 2.93 -6.58
N ALA A 148 -0.79 3.86 -7.07
CA ALA A 148 -0.66 5.28 -6.73
C ALA A 148 -0.94 5.56 -5.25
N LEU A 149 -1.82 4.78 -4.60
CA LEU A 149 -2.08 4.88 -3.15
C LEU A 149 -0.90 4.44 -2.28
N THR A 150 0.16 3.92 -2.88
CA THR A 150 1.27 3.29 -2.15
C THR A 150 2.62 3.82 -2.59
N THR A 151 2.62 4.85 -3.45
CA THR A 151 3.83 5.48 -3.98
C THR A 151 4.27 6.58 -3.03
N CYS A 152 5.57 6.67 -2.79
CA CYS A 152 6.15 7.76 -2.03
C CYS A 152 5.73 9.12 -2.62
N GLY A 153 5.31 10.02 -1.75
CA GLY A 153 4.72 11.30 -2.12
C GLY A 153 3.20 11.25 -2.26
N ASN A 154 2.52 10.24 -1.69
CA ASN A 154 1.06 10.14 -1.71
C ASN A 154 0.39 10.93 -0.56
N GLY A 155 1.18 11.57 0.30
CA GLY A 155 0.72 12.33 1.46
C GLY A 155 0.43 11.49 2.71
N VAL A 156 0.74 10.18 2.70
CA VAL A 156 0.51 9.25 3.81
C VAL A 156 1.78 8.43 4.05
N VAL A 157 2.33 8.54 5.25
CA VAL A 157 3.48 7.71 5.65
C VAL A 157 3.03 6.25 5.77
N ASP A 158 3.38 5.43 4.78
CA ASP A 158 3.05 4.01 4.73
C ASP A 158 4.01 3.14 5.56
N HIS A 159 3.67 1.86 5.75
CA HIS A 159 4.57 0.92 6.42
C HIS A 159 5.88 0.76 5.62
N GLY A 160 7.00 1.11 6.25
CA GLY A 160 8.34 1.06 5.67
C GLY A 160 8.87 2.43 5.21
N GLU A 161 8.02 3.44 5.16
CA GLU A 161 8.41 4.82 4.86
C GLU A 161 8.90 5.55 6.11
N GLN A 162 9.91 6.40 5.96
CA GLN A 162 10.42 7.25 7.05
C GLN A 162 9.78 8.63 7.06
N CYS A 163 9.32 9.08 5.89
CA CYS A 163 8.66 10.34 5.63
C CYS A 163 7.74 10.19 4.42
N ASP A 164 6.83 11.14 4.26
CA ASP A 164 6.09 11.41 3.03
C ASP A 164 5.64 12.88 3.12
N ASP A 165 6.06 13.72 2.18
CA ASP A 165 5.74 15.15 2.13
C ASP A 165 4.76 15.50 1.00
N GLY A 166 4.04 14.49 0.48
CA GLY A 166 2.99 14.65 -0.51
C GLY A 166 3.47 14.91 -1.93
N ASN A 167 4.74 14.68 -2.22
CA ASN A 167 5.24 14.68 -3.59
C ASN A 167 6.54 13.85 -3.75
N ALA A 168 7.09 13.80 -4.96
CA ALA A 168 8.32 13.06 -5.26
C ALA A 168 9.49 13.98 -5.64
N ALA A 169 9.46 15.24 -5.20
CA ALA A 169 10.62 16.12 -5.29
C ALA A 169 11.69 15.67 -4.29
N SER A 170 12.86 16.27 -4.42
CA SER A 170 13.92 16.16 -3.44
C SER A 170 14.29 17.57 -3.00
N GLY A 171 14.86 17.69 -1.82
CA GLY A 171 15.21 18.96 -1.22
C GLY A 171 14.03 19.65 -0.54
N ASP A 172 12.98 18.92 -0.18
CA ASP A 172 11.85 19.38 0.64
C ASP A 172 11.67 18.60 1.95
N GLY A 173 12.62 17.70 2.25
CA GLY A 173 12.68 16.95 3.51
C GLY A 173 12.37 15.47 3.36
N CYS A 174 11.84 15.03 2.22
CA CYS A 174 11.63 13.63 1.92
C CYS A 174 12.13 13.25 0.53
N ARG A 175 12.95 12.21 0.44
CA ARG A 175 13.42 11.72 -0.86
C ARG A 175 12.30 11.03 -1.63
N PRO A 176 12.40 10.87 -2.96
CA PRO A 176 11.43 10.14 -3.78
C PRO A 176 11.29 8.64 -3.44
N ASN A 177 12.15 8.12 -2.56
CA ASN A 177 12.11 6.76 -2.04
C ASN A 177 11.63 6.69 -0.57
N CYS A 178 11.11 7.80 -0.03
CA CYS A 178 10.55 7.94 1.32
C CYS A 178 11.56 7.68 2.45
N THR A 179 12.81 8.07 2.19
CA THR A 179 13.83 8.22 3.23
C THR A 179 13.99 9.71 3.57
N ILE A 180 14.24 10.01 4.84
CA ILE A 180 14.39 11.39 5.30
C ILE A 180 15.68 11.98 4.70
N GLU A 181 15.60 13.21 4.21
CA GLU A 181 16.75 14.00 3.79
C GLU A 181 17.46 14.54 5.03
N VAL A 182 18.67 14.06 5.31
CA VAL A 182 19.42 14.46 6.51
C VAL A 182 20.92 14.41 6.29
N CYS A 183 21.58 15.50 6.69
CA CYS A 183 23.04 15.59 6.67
C CYS A 183 23.70 14.48 7.49
N GLY A 184 24.64 13.81 6.84
CA GLY A 184 25.49 12.78 7.42
C GLY A 184 24.95 11.37 7.25
N ASP A 185 24.02 11.15 6.33
CA ASP A 185 23.54 9.81 5.98
C ASP A 185 24.24 9.20 4.76
N GLY A 186 25.18 9.95 4.18
CA GLY A 186 26.02 9.54 3.07
C GLY A 186 25.41 9.79 1.70
N VAL A 187 24.28 10.51 1.61
CA VAL A 187 23.61 10.86 0.38
C VAL A 187 23.55 12.38 0.26
N VAL A 188 24.21 12.94 -0.76
CA VAL A 188 24.18 14.40 -1.00
C VAL A 188 22.81 14.80 -1.53
N ASP A 189 22.00 15.43 -0.68
CA ASP A 189 20.68 15.96 -1.05
C ASP A 189 20.76 17.34 -1.72
N PRO A 190 19.68 17.83 -2.37
CA PRO A 190 19.73 19.13 -3.07
C PRO A 190 20.06 20.35 -2.18
N GLN A 191 19.83 20.25 -0.87
CA GLN A 191 20.19 21.29 0.11
C GLN A 191 21.63 21.18 0.62
N GLU A 192 22.38 20.17 0.17
CA GLU A 192 23.71 19.84 0.66
C GLU A 192 24.78 20.12 -0.39
N ALA A 193 25.90 20.69 0.06
CA ALA A 193 27.10 20.84 -0.76
C ALA A 193 28.00 19.59 -0.70
N CYS A 194 27.87 18.79 0.36
CA CYS A 194 28.58 17.54 0.58
C CYS A 194 27.85 16.69 1.64
N ASP A 195 28.16 15.40 1.67
CA ASP A 195 27.81 14.48 2.76
C ASP A 195 28.91 13.41 2.82
N ASP A 196 29.57 13.25 3.97
CA ASP A 196 30.62 12.25 4.18
C ASP A 196 30.22 11.13 5.15
N GLY A 197 28.92 10.88 5.29
CA GLY A 197 28.32 9.80 6.07
C GLY A 197 28.36 10.03 7.58
N ASN A 198 28.54 11.28 8.02
CA ASN A 198 28.41 11.64 9.42
C ASN A 198 27.96 13.10 9.59
N ALA A 199 27.13 13.37 10.59
CA ALA A 199 26.67 14.72 10.94
C ALA A 199 27.70 15.50 11.78
N SER A 200 28.98 15.14 11.70
CA SER A 200 30.04 15.72 12.51
C SER A 200 31.01 16.52 11.67
N ASP A 201 31.73 17.41 12.33
CA ASP A 201 32.73 18.29 11.73
C ASP A 201 33.97 17.51 11.28
N SER A 202 33.82 16.76 10.19
CA SER A 202 34.71 15.73 9.67
C SER A 202 35.67 16.27 8.60
N SER A 203 36.66 15.47 8.18
CA SER A 203 37.67 15.89 7.20
C SER A 203 37.12 16.08 5.78
N GLY A 204 35.90 15.62 5.47
CA GLY A 204 35.27 15.77 4.15
C GLY A 204 34.24 16.89 4.11
N CYS A 205 33.38 16.97 5.12
CA CYS A 205 32.23 17.86 5.16
C CYS A 205 32.06 18.53 6.54
N GLU A 206 31.52 19.75 6.58
CA GLU A 206 31.08 20.35 7.85
C GLU A 206 29.85 19.60 8.37
N GLY A 207 29.63 19.57 9.69
CA GLY A 207 28.48 18.86 10.27
C GLY A 207 27.10 19.44 9.90
N SER A 208 27.07 20.53 9.11
CA SER A 208 25.87 21.12 8.51
C SER A 208 25.65 20.74 7.05
N CYS A 209 26.60 20.06 6.41
CA CYS A 209 26.59 19.71 4.98
C CYS A 209 26.54 20.89 3.99
N LEU A 210 26.66 22.14 4.46
CA LEU A 210 26.59 23.34 3.61
C LEU A 210 27.92 23.71 2.93
N SER A 211 29.04 23.14 3.37
CA SER A 211 30.36 23.41 2.80
C SER A 211 31.33 22.25 3.02
N LEU A 212 32.19 22.05 2.02
CA LEU A 212 33.35 21.18 2.13
C LEU A 212 34.34 21.78 3.13
N ARG A 213 34.96 20.93 3.95
CA ARG A 213 36.10 21.36 4.77
C ARG A 213 37.36 21.40 3.92
N PRO A 214 38.08 22.53 3.85
CA PRO A 214 39.36 22.56 3.17
C PRO A 214 40.35 21.64 3.88
N ASN A 215 40.94 20.70 3.13
CA ASN A 215 42.01 19.83 3.59
C ASN A 215 43.07 20.68 4.32
N ARG A 216 43.24 20.47 5.63
CA ARG A 216 44.36 21.05 6.39
C ARG A 216 45.62 20.22 6.20
#